data_AF-A0A2R5GCS1-F1
#
_entry.id   AF-A0A2R5GCS1-F1
#
_cell.length_a   1.000
_cell.length_b   1.000
_cell.length_c   1.000
_cell.angle_alpha   90.00
_cell.angle_beta   90.00
_cell.angle_gamma   90.00
#
_symmetry.space_group_name_H-M   'P 1'
#
loop_
_entity.id
_entity.type
_entity.pdbx_description
1 polymer ?
#
loop_
_entity_poly.entity_id
_entity_poly.type
_entity_poly.pdbx_seq_one_letter_code
_entity_poly.pdbx_strand_id
1 'polypeptide(L)'
;MGDKVDEVSDLAAAAKEALAPAQGGIVGRQAHLKILLHAAKHPWAETSGMLIGTETKGKISVTDAIPFCHAPMMAPIVEIGTAFVEEYCKSEQTPEGSKIFGWFYATSRGNVDTVPKPTLAVFKKLQTVSGTQGTCLVRVLNKNLSDESTTALDIMTLKSSGDGFSSSSQWKTELDNTKEFTKLLKEGRQDIVFDMDDFMHDSTSDWRNLNLV
;
A
#
# COMPACT_ATOMS: atom_id res chain seq x y z
N MET A 1 51.96 -24.54 -2.46
CA MET A 1 50.64 -25.20 -2.54
C MET A 1 49.86 -24.74 -1.30
N GLY A 2 49.19 -23.59 -1.35
CA GLY A 2 48.61 -23.02 -0.11
C GLY A 2 47.80 -21.73 -0.19
N ASP A 3 47.52 -21.16 -1.37
CA ASP A 3 46.87 -19.83 -1.48
C ASP A 3 45.55 -19.86 -2.28
N LYS A 4 44.72 -20.89 -2.11
CA LYS A 4 43.41 -20.96 -2.79
C LYS A 4 42.23 -21.31 -1.88
N VAL A 5 42.46 -21.41 -0.56
CA VAL A 5 41.41 -21.82 0.39
C VAL A 5 40.77 -20.61 1.08
N ASP A 6 41.49 -19.49 1.21
CA ASP A 6 40.97 -18.29 1.92
C ASP A 6 40.05 -17.42 1.05
N GLU A 7 40.21 -17.42 -0.27
CA GLU A 7 39.36 -16.64 -1.19
C GLU A 7 37.92 -17.19 -1.28
N VAL A 8 37.75 -18.50 -1.09
CA VAL A 8 36.43 -19.15 -1.14
C VAL A 8 35.66 -18.95 0.16
N SER A 9 36.36 -18.81 1.30
CA SER A 9 35.72 -18.45 2.58
C SER A 9 35.25 -16.99 2.62
N ASP A 10 35.96 -16.08 1.95
CA ASP A 10 35.57 -14.66 1.88
C ASP A 10 34.42 -14.42 0.89
N LEU A 11 34.34 -15.20 -0.20
CA LEU A 11 33.18 -15.22 -1.10
C LEU A 11 31.93 -15.82 -0.44
N ALA A 12 32.10 -16.80 0.45
CA ALA A 12 31.00 -17.34 1.27
C ALA A 12 30.60 -16.41 2.43
N ALA A 13 31.50 -15.57 2.92
CA ALA A 13 31.22 -14.52 3.90
C ALA A 13 30.50 -13.32 3.27
N ALA A 14 30.81 -12.98 2.01
CA ALA A 14 30.06 -11.98 1.23
C ALA A 14 28.66 -12.48 0.79
N ALA A 15 28.45 -13.79 0.69
CA ALA A 15 27.13 -14.41 0.50
C ALA A 15 26.30 -14.55 1.79
N LYS A 16 26.79 -13.95 2.89
CA LYS A 16 26.10 -13.81 4.16
C LYS A 16 25.93 -12.33 4.49
N GLU A 17 25.59 -11.52 3.49
CA GLU A 17 24.84 -10.29 3.74
C GLU A 17 23.62 -10.72 4.56
N ALA A 18 23.64 -10.35 5.84
CA ALA A 18 22.64 -10.75 6.80
C ALA A 18 21.28 -10.58 6.14
N LEU A 19 20.53 -11.67 5.97
CA LEU A 19 19.13 -11.62 5.58
C LEU A 19 18.51 -10.59 6.53
N ALA A 20 18.25 -9.38 6.02
CA ALA A 20 17.79 -8.29 6.85
C ALA A 20 16.57 -8.82 7.60
N PRO A 21 16.43 -8.53 8.91
CA PRO A 21 15.29 -9.01 9.67
C PRO A 21 14.03 -8.61 8.92
N ALA A 22 13.07 -9.54 8.82
CA ALA A 22 11.84 -9.37 8.06
C ALA A 22 11.30 -7.94 8.21
N GLN A 23 11.37 -7.15 7.14
CA GLN A 23 11.04 -5.73 7.15
C GLN A 23 9.54 -5.56 7.34
N GLY A 24 9.17 -5.33 8.60
CA GLY A 24 7.84 -4.89 9.00
C GLY A 24 7.65 -3.40 8.78
N GLY A 25 6.41 -2.95 8.78
CA GLY A 25 6.09 -1.54 8.65
C GLY A 25 4.85 -1.13 9.41
N ILE A 26 4.61 0.18 9.44
CA ILE A 26 3.41 0.76 10.04
C ILE A 26 2.67 1.52 8.95
N VAL A 27 1.37 1.24 8.81
CA VAL A 27 0.43 2.06 8.04
C VAL A 27 -0.07 3.18 8.94
N GLY A 28 0.37 4.41 8.65
CA GLY A 28 0.04 5.58 9.43
C GLY A 28 -1.43 5.98 9.34
N ARG A 29 -1.87 6.83 10.26
CA ARG A 29 -3.24 7.33 10.38
C ARG A 29 -3.79 7.87 9.06
N GLN A 30 -3.05 8.75 8.38
CA GLN A 30 -3.51 9.39 7.14
C GLN A 30 -3.75 8.36 6.02
N ALA A 31 -2.80 7.47 5.78
CA ALA A 31 -2.95 6.38 4.83
C ALA A 31 -4.16 5.50 5.16
N HIS A 32 -4.31 5.11 6.44
CA HIS A 32 -5.43 4.29 6.91
C HIS A 32 -6.77 4.94 6.54
N LEU A 33 -6.97 6.21 6.90
CA LEU A 33 -8.25 6.88 6.71
C LEU A 33 -8.56 7.14 5.23
N LYS A 34 -7.55 7.51 4.42
CA LYS A 34 -7.73 7.68 2.96
C LYS A 34 -8.20 6.39 2.28
N ILE A 35 -7.62 5.25 2.65
CA ILE A 35 -8.03 3.93 2.13
C ILE A 35 -9.51 3.67 2.42
N LEU A 36 -9.92 3.87 3.69
CA LEU A 36 -11.30 3.60 4.10
C LEU A 36 -12.30 4.59 3.46
N LEU A 37 -11.95 5.87 3.38
CA LEU A 37 -12.80 6.90 2.77
C LEU A 37 -12.97 6.66 1.26
N HIS A 38 -11.93 6.24 0.55
CA HIS A 38 -12.03 5.87 -0.87
C HIS A 38 -12.97 4.68 -1.09
N ALA A 39 -12.82 3.63 -0.29
CA ALA A 39 -13.74 2.49 -0.32
C ALA A 39 -15.19 2.90 0.02
N ALA A 40 -15.38 3.82 0.96
CA ALA A 40 -16.70 4.33 1.35
C ALA A 40 -17.36 5.21 0.27
N LYS A 41 -16.58 5.95 -0.52
CA LYS A 41 -17.07 6.75 -1.66
C LYS A 41 -17.68 5.87 -2.76
N HIS A 42 -17.12 4.67 -2.98
CA HIS A 42 -17.54 3.76 -4.05
C HIS A 42 -17.95 2.37 -3.50
N PRO A 43 -19.03 2.26 -2.72
CA PRO A 43 -19.35 1.02 -1.99
C PRO A 43 -19.79 -0.14 -2.92
N TRP A 44 -20.17 0.16 -4.17
CA TRP A 44 -20.55 -0.82 -5.19
C TRP A 44 -19.40 -1.23 -6.11
N ALA A 45 -18.23 -0.57 -6.01
CA ALA A 45 -17.11 -0.80 -6.92
C ALA A 45 -15.95 -1.54 -6.22
N GLU A 46 -15.05 -2.07 -7.04
CA GLU A 46 -13.72 -2.42 -6.55
C GLU A 46 -12.89 -1.14 -6.54
N THR A 47 -12.25 -0.85 -5.41
CA THR A 47 -11.35 0.30 -5.29
C THR A 47 -9.94 -0.17 -5.03
N SER A 48 -8.97 0.64 -5.46
CA SER A 48 -7.56 0.32 -5.25
C SER A 48 -6.67 1.55 -5.29
N GLY A 49 -5.46 1.41 -4.79
CA GLY A 49 -4.44 2.44 -4.98
C GLY A 49 -3.10 2.18 -4.33
N MET A 50 -2.26 3.19 -4.33
CA MET A 50 -0.85 3.09 -3.96
C MET A 50 -0.60 3.51 -2.52
N LEU A 51 0.39 2.89 -1.89
CA LEU A 51 0.86 3.24 -0.57
C LEU A 51 2.22 3.88 -0.70
N ILE A 52 2.37 5.11 -0.20
CA ILE A 52 3.64 5.83 -0.20
C ILE A 52 4.10 6.07 1.23
N GLY A 53 5.41 6.17 1.40
CA GLY A 53 6.00 6.23 2.72
C GLY A 53 7.48 6.51 2.67
N THR A 54 8.14 6.29 3.79
CA THR A 54 9.61 6.34 3.90
C THR A 54 10.12 5.07 4.57
N GLU A 55 11.40 4.80 4.37
CA GLU A 55 12.12 3.73 5.04
C GLU A 55 13.24 4.33 5.89
N THR A 56 13.30 3.95 7.16
CA THR A 56 14.38 4.35 8.06
C THR A 56 14.94 3.13 8.77
N LYS A 57 16.23 2.83 8.54
CA LYS A 57 16.94 1.70 9.16
C LYS A 57 16.22 0.35 8.98
N GLY A 58 15.67 0.10 7.78
CA GLY A 58 14.95 -1.14 7.49
C GLY A 58 13.58 -1.23 8.16
N LYS A 59 12.97 -0.10 8.54
CA LYS A 59 11.57 -0.05 8.99
C LYS A 59 10.79 0.90 8.11
N ILE A 60 9.66 0.41 7.60
CA ILE A 60 8.82 1.18 6.68
C ILE A 60 7.71 1.89 7.44
N SER A 61 7.53 3.15 7.10
CA SER A 61 6.41 3.97 7.55
C SER A 61 5.62 4.39 6.31
N VAL A 62 4.49 3.74 6.07
CA VAL A 62 3.52 4.17 5.05
C VAL A 62 2.82 5.40 5.61
N THR A 63 3.20 6.57 5.11
CA THR A 63 2.72 7.87 5.61
C THR A 63 1.45 8.31 4.91
N ASP A 64 1.22 7.89 3.66
CA ASP A 64 0.07 8.29 2.88
C ASP A 64 -0.44 7.17 1.95
N ALA A 65 -1.70 7.28 1.56
CA ALA A 65 -2.31 6.42 0.55
C ALA A 65 -2.85 7.29 -0.58
N ILE A 66 -2.63 6.84 -1.81
CA ILE A 66 -3.10 7.50 -3.02
C ILE A 66 -4.25 6.67 -3.60
N PRO A 67 -5.52 7.10 -3.43
CA PRO A 67 -6.65 6.55 -4.16
C PRO A 67 -6.36 6.56 -5.67
N PHE A 68 -6.54 5.42 -6.32
CA PHE A 68 -6.08 5.26 -7.70
C PHE A 68 -7.22 4.91 -8.66
N CYS A 69 -7.85 3.74 -8.48
CA CYS A 69 -8.97 3.34 -9.32
C CYS A 69 -10.23 3.03 -8.52
N HIS A 70 -11.38 3.38 -9.09
CA HIS A 70 -12.72 2.93 -8.67
C HIS A 70 -13.46 2.20 -9.81
N ALA A 71 -12.75 1.84 -10.87
CA ALA A 71 -13.19 1.04 -11.99
C ALA A 71 -12.25 -0.16 -12.21
N PRO A 72 -12.56 -1.13 -13.11
CA PRO A 72 -11.65 -2.21 -13.44
C PRO A 72 -10.28 -1.66 -13.85
N MET A 73 -9.24 -2.05 -13.10
CA MET A 73 -7.89 -1.52 -13.30
C MET A 73 -7.36 -1.80 -14.71
N MET A 74 -7.08 -0.73 -15.45
CA MET A 74 -6.53 -0.80 -16.81
C MET A 74 -5.04 -0.47 -16.79
N ALA A 75 -4.22 -1.27 -17.49
CA ALA A 75 -2.77 -1.08 -17.52
C ALA A 75 -2.32 0.34 -17.90
N PRO A 76 -2.91 1.02 -18.90
CA PRO A 76 -2.50 2.39 -19.25
C PRO A 76 -2.66 3.40 -18.11
N ILE A 77 -3.76 3.29 -17.35
CA ILE A 77 -4.05 4.18 -16.20
C ILE A 77 -3.03 3.91 -15.10
N VAL A 78 -2.74 2.64 -14.83
CA VAL A 78 -1.71 2.24 -13.86
C VAL A 78 -0.35 2.80 -14.24
N GLU A 79 0.08 2.62 -15.48
CA GLU A 79 1.39 3.09 -15.94
C GLU A 79 1.54 4.61 -15.81
N ILE A 80 0.57 5.37 -16.31
CA ILE A 80 0.59 6.83 -16.27
C ILE A 80 0.47 7.33 -14.83
N GLY A 81 -0.51 6.84 -14.06
CA GLY A 81 -0.70 7.27 -12.68
C GLY A 81 0.48 6.88 -11.78
N THR A 82 1.16 5.76 -12.04
CA THR A 82 2.41 5.40 -11.32
C THR A 82 3.47 6.48 -11.53
N ALA A 83 3.66 6.94 -12.78
CA ALA A 83 4.63 8.00 -13.06
C ALA A 83 4.30 9.32 -12.33
N PHE A 84 3.00 9.68 -12.22
CA PHE A 84 2.57 10.82 -11.41
C PHE A 84 2.90 10.64 -9.92
N VAL A 85 2.64 9.46 -9.36
CA VAL A 85 2.94 9.16 -7.95
C VAL A 85 4.45 9.16 -7.70
N GLU A 86 5.24 8.59 -8.61
CA GLU A 86 6.70 8.60 -8.52
C GLU A 86 7.29 10.01 -8.52
N GLU A 87 6.72 10.93 -9.32
CA GLU A 87 7.15 12.32 -9.32
C GLU A 87 6.67 13.06 -8.07
N TYR A 88 5.45 12.79 -7.62
CA TYR A 88 4.95 13.34 -6.37
C TYR A 88 5.80 12.95 -5.16
N CYS A 89 6.28 11.69 -5.11
CA CYS A 89 7.22 11.21 -4.08
C CYS A 89 8.57 11.96 -4.05
N LYS A 90 8.94 12.66 -5.13
CA LYS A 90 10.16 13.50 -5.19
C LYS A 90 9.88 14.97 -4.86
N SER A 91 8.62 15.35 -4.77
CA SER A 91 8.20 16.73 -4.53
C SER A 91 8.33 17.11 -3.06
N GLU A 92 8.42 18.42 -2.79
CA GLU A 92 8.45 18.99 -1.44
C GLU A 92 7.15 18.77 -0.63
N GLN A 93 6.08 18.27 -1.26
CA GLN A 93 4.83 17.93 -0.59
C GLN A 93 4.88 16.58 0.13
N THR A 94 5.93 15.78 -0.10
CA THR A 94 6.15 14.50 0.57
C THR A 94 7.44 14.53 1.39
N PRO A 95 7.57 13.70 2.44
CA PRO A 95 8.82 13.58 3.18
C PRO A 95 9.98 13.17 2.26
N GLU A 96 11.18 13.67 2.56
CA GLU A 96 12.38 13.31 1.81
C GLU A 96 12.59 11.78 1.80
N GLY A 97 12.93 11.25 0.62
CA GLY A 97 13.08 9.81 0.42
C GLY A 97 11.77 9.05 0.31
N SER A 98 10.65 9.73 0.05
CA SER A 98 9.37 9.06 -0.16
C SER A 98 9.40 8.15 -1.39
N LYS A 99 8.78 6.97 -1.28
CA LYS A 99 8.66 5.96 -2.34
C LYS A 99 7.36 5.20 -2.22
N ILE A 100 7.03 4.42 -3.25
CA ILE A 100 5.90 3.49 -3.25
C ILE A 100 6.32 2.20 -2.52
N PHE A 101 5.61 1.89 -1.43
CA PHE A 101 5.83 0.72 -0.57
C PHE A 101 4.70 -0.31 -0.64
N GLY A 102 3.68 -0.08 -1.45
CA GLY A 102 2.60 -1.04 -1.51
C GLY A 102 1.42 -0.65 -2.35
N TRP A 103 0.42 -1.50 -2.24
CA TRP A 103 -0.85 -1.38 -2.92
C TRP A 103 -1.97 -1.68 -1.94
N PHE A 104 -3.12 -1.03 -2.07
CA PHE A 104 -4.32 -1.39 -1.34
C PHE A 104 -5.46 -1.73 -2.30
N TYR A 105 -6.41 -2.52 -1.82
CA TYR A 105 -7.63 -2.82 -2.56
C TYR A 105 -8.81 -3.09 -1.64
N ALA A 106 -10.01 -2.75 -2.13
CA ALA A 106 -11.28 -3.15 -1.57
C ALA A 106 -12.11 -3.86 -2.66
N THR A 107 -12.78 -4.95 -2.32
CA THR A 107 -13.60 -5.72 -3.25
C THR A 107 -15.07 -5.31 -3.14
N SER A 108 -15.81 -5.27 -4.25
CA SER A 108 -17.25 -4.95 -4.26
C SER A 108 -18.10 -6.01 -3.53
N ARG A 109 -17.65 -7.27 -3.56
CA ARG A 109 -18.22 -8.38 -2.79
C ARG A 109 -17.41 -8.51 -1.51
N GLY A 110 -18.08 -8.52 -0.35
CA GLY A 110 -17.41 -8.55 0.96
C GLY A 110 -16.40 -9.70 1.11
N ASN A 111 -15.42 -9.55 2.01
CA ASN A 111 -14.26 -10.42 2.29
C ASN A 111 -14.13 -11.67 1.39
N VAL A 112 -13.75 -11.47 0.13
CA VAL A 112 -13.27 -12.56 -0.72
C VAL A 112 -11.79 -12.76 -0.36
N ASP A 113 -11.41 -13.97 0.03
CA ASP A 113 -10.02 -14.29 0.42
C ASP A 113 -9.05 -14.35 -0.76
N THR A 114 -9.55 -14.14 -1.97
CA THR A 114 -8.74 -14.15 -3.20
C THR A 114 -8.35 -12.73 -3.58
N VAL A 115 -7.04 -12.49 -3.69
CA VAL A 115 -6.52 -11.24 -4.26
C VAL A 115 -6.87 -11.18 -5.75
N PRO A 116 -7.46 -10.09 -6.25
CA PRO A 116 -7.76 -9.93 -7.67
C PRO A 116 -6.51 -10.08 -8.54
N LYS A 117 -6.63 -10.74 -9.70
CA LYS A 117 -5.49 -10.95 -10.61
C LYS A 117 -4.79 -9.65 -11.04
N PRO A 118 -5.52 -8.55 -11.36
CA PRO A 118 -4.88 -7.27 -11.67
C PRO A 118 -4.04 -6.76 -10.49
N THR A 119 -4.59 -6.80 -9.26
CA THR A 119 -3.87 -6.43 -8.03
C THR A 119 -2.59 -7.25 -7.85
N LEU A 120 -2.66 -8.57 -8.08
CA LEU A 120 -1.48 -9.44 -8.02
C LEU A 120 -0.40 -9.04 -9.03
N ALA A 121 -0.79 -8.68 -10.26
CA ALA A 121 0.15 -8.27 -11.30
C ALA A 121 0.89 -6.98 -10.92
N VAL A 122 0.15 -5.96 -10.45
CA VAL A 122 0.74 -4.70 -9.99
C VAL A 122 1.65 -4.93 -8.78
N PHE A 123 1.19 -5.71 -7.80
CA PHE A 123 1.98 -6.00 -6.60
C PHE A 123 3.31 -6.68 -6.92
N LYS A 124 3.32 -7.68 -7.80
CA LYS A 124 4.56 -8.34 -8.26
C LYS A 124 5.51 -7.36 -8.96
N LYS A 125 4.97 -6.42 -9.74
CA LYS A 125 5.78 -5.40 -10.39
C LYS A 125 6.40 -4.45 -9.37
N LEU A 126 5.62 -3.99 -8.39
CA LEU A 126 6.12 -3.14 -7.29
C LEU A 126 7.25 -3.83 -6.52
N GLN A 127 7.11 -5.12 -6.19
CA GLN A 127 8.19 -5.86 -5.52
C GLN A 127 9.48 -5.95 -6.32
N THR A 128 9.41 -5.91 -7.65
CA THR A 128 10.61 -5.92 -8.50
C THR A 128 11.35 -4.58 -8.43
N VAL A 129 10.63 -3.49 -8.15
CA VAL A 129 11.18 -2.12 -8.11
C VAL A 129 11.58 -1.72 -6.68
N SER A 130 10.75 -2.03 -5.69
CA SER A 130 10.92 -1.62 -4.29
C SER A 130 11.57 -2.69 -3.40
N GLY A 131 11.81 -3.90 -3.93
CA GLY A 131 12.31 -5.04 -3.17
C GLY A 131 11.19 -5.83 -2.47
N THR A 132 11.36 -7.16 -2.44
CA THR A 132 10.33 -8.11 -1.95
C THR A 132 10.00 -7.96 -0.48
N GLN A 133 10.97 -7.55 0.34
CA GLN A 133 10.82 -7.44 1.79
C GLN A 133 10.20 -6.12 2.25
N GLY A 134 10.18 -5.11 1.38
CA GLY A 134 9.65 -3.79 1.71
C GLY A 134 8.23 -3.50 1.22
N THR A 135 7.60 -4.42 0.51
CA THR A 135 6.30 -4.14 -0.14
C THR A 135 5.13 -4.77 0.63
N CYS A 136 4.06 -4.03 0.90
CA CYS A 136 2.85 -4.56 1.56
C CYS A 136 1.57 -4.40 0.72
N LEU A 137 0.67 -5.39 0.84
CA LEU A 137 -0.65 -5.37 0.24
C LEU A 137 -1.67 -5.12 1.33
N VAL A 138 -2.49 -4.07 1.23
CA VAL A 138 -3.53 -3.76 2.21
C VAL A 138 -4.90 -4.13 1.65
N ARG A 139 -5.60 -5.05 2.32
CA ARG A 139 -6.97 -5.44 2.00
C ARG A 139 -7.94 -4.73 2.93
N VAL A 140 -8.96 -4.09 2.36
CA VAL A 140 -10.08 -3.55 3.15
C VAL A 140 -11.03 -4.68 3.53
N LEU A 141 -11.32 -4.78 4.83
CA LEU A 141 -12.27 -5.72 5.41
C LEU A 141 -13.65 -5.05 5.49
N ASN A 142 -14.39 -5.03 4.38
CA ASN A 142 -15.65 -4.28 4.28
C ASN A 142 -16.68 -4.61 5.39
N LYS A 143 -16.68 -5.84 5.91
CA LYS A 143 -17.57 -6.26 7.01
C LYS A 143 -17.29 -5.52 8.33
N ASN A 144 -16.09 -4.99 8.48
CA ASN A 144 -15.62 -4.33 9.70
C ASN A 144 -15.79 -2.81 9.65
N LEU A 145 -16.19 -2.24 8.50
CA LEU A 145 -16.35 -0.78 8.33
C LEU A 145 -17.41 -0.18 9.27
N SER A 146 -18.42 -0.98 9.67
CA SER A 146 -19.50 -0.55 10.55
C SER A 146 -19.24 -0.83 12.04
N ASP A 147 -18.14 -1.51 12.38
CA ASP A 147 -17.79 -1.89 13.76
C ASP A 147 -16.60 -1.06 14.25
N GLU A 148 -16.91 -0.03 15.04
CA GLU A 148 -15.96 0.90 15.68
C GLU A 148 -14.97 0.23 16.67
N SER A 149 -15.12 -1.06 16.95
CA SER A 149 -14.20 -1.81 17.83
C SER A 149 -13.12 -2.59 17.08
N THR A 150 -13.20 -2.66 15.75
CA THR A 150 -12.32 -3.51 14.94
C THR A 150 -11.50 -2.71 13.94
N THR A 151 -10.34 -3.24 13.55
CA THR A 151 -9.63 -2.76 12.36
C THR A 151 -10.39 -3.18 11.10
N ALA A 152 -10.46 -2.27 10.12
CA ALA A 152 -11.00 -2.54 8.80
C ALA A 152 -9.91 -2.81 7.75
N LEU A 153 -8.64 -2.95 8.16
CA LEU A 153 -7.52 -3.23 7.27
C LEU A 153 -6.81 -4.53 7.67
N ASP A 154 -6.52 -5.35 6.67
CA ASP A 154 -5.66 -6.53 6.76
C ASP A 154 -4.41 -6.30 5.92
N ILE A 155 -3.23 -6.28 6.57
CA ILE A 155 -1.96 -6.07 5.89
C ILE A 155 -1.35 -7.42 5.56
N MET A 156 -1.19 -7.68 4.28
CA MET A 156 -0.76 -8.96 3.72
C MET A 156 0.61 -8.84 3.05
N THR A 157 1.37 -9.92 3.08
CA THR A 157 2.60 -10.10 2.31
C THR A 157 2.51 -11.37 1.47
N LEU A 158 3.34 -11.46 0.43
CA LEU A 158 3.50 -12.71 -0.32
C LEU A 158 4.02 -13.80 0.60
N LYS A 159 3.47 -15.00 0.46
CA LYS A 159 3.93 -16.19 1.18
C LYS A 159 5.34 -16.54 0.71
N SER A 160 6.16 -17.02 1.65
CA SER A 160 7.51 -17.50 1.33
C SER A 160 7.50 -18.70 0.37
N SER A 161 6.38 -19.41 0.26
CA SER A 161 6.16 -20.51 -0.70
C SER A 161 4.86 -20.31 -1.49
N GLY A 162 4.99 -20.27 -2.81
CA GLY A 162 3.86 -20.14 -3.76
C GLY A 162 3.45 -18.69 -4.07
N ASP A 163 2.42 -18.53 -4.90
CA ASP A 163 1.90 -17.24 -5.38
C ASP A 163 0.79 -16.64 -4.49
N GLY A 164 0.66 -17.11 -3.24
CA GLY A 164 -0.41 -16.70 -2.33
C GLY A 164 -0.02 -15.58 -1.36
N PHE A 165 -1.01 -14.95 -0.74
CA PHE A 165 -0.81 -13.94 0.31
C PHE A 165 -1.23 -14.45 1.68
N SER A 166 -0.59 -13.92 2.73
CA SER A 166 -0.97 -14.14 4.13
C SER A 166 -0.87 -12.84 4.92
N SER A 167 -1.75 -12.67 5.90
CA SER A 167 -1.66 -11.58 6.87
C SER A 167 -0.28 -11.58 7.54
N SER A 168 0.31 -10.40 7.68
CA SER A 168 1.66 -10.24 8.21
C SER A 168 1.62 -9.78 9.66
N SER A 169 2.33 -10.49 10.54
CA SER A 169 2.54 -10.08 11.93
C SER A 169 3.60 -8.98 12.07
N GLN A 170 4.38 -8.73 11.02
CA GLN A 170 5.43 -7.71 11.00
C GLN A 170 4.87 -6.32 10.67
N TRP A 171 3.67 -6.27 10.09
CA TRP A 171 3.00 -5.03 9.74
C TRP A 171 1.91 -4.68 10.75
N LYS A 172 1.77 -3.39 11.03
CA LYS A 172 0.76 -2.85 11.93
C LYS A 172 0.08 -1.65 11.31
N THR A 173 -1.13 -1.36 11.75
CA THR A 173 -1.77 -0.07 11.52
C THR A 173 -1.56 0.81 12.75
N GLU A 174 -1.46 2.12 12.53
CA GLU A 174 -1.43 3.09 13.64
C GLU A 174 -2.80 3.19 14.31
N LEU A 175 -3.88 3.14 13.52
CA LEU A 175 -5.25 3.00 14.01
C LEU A 175 -5.63 1.52 14.06
N ASP A 176 -6.09 1.05 15.21
CA ASP A 176 -6.56 -0.32 15.45
C ASP A 176 -8.09 -0.45 15.42
N ASN A 177 -8.79 0.65 15.15
CA ASN A 177 -10.25 0.74 15.13
C ASN A 177 -10.75 1.75 14.07
N THR A 178 -12.05 1.77 13.82
CA THR A 178 -12.68 2.62 12.80
C THR A 178 -13.40 3.87 13.36
N LYS A 179 -13.27 4.21 14.65
CA LYS A 179 -13.99 5.34 15.28
C LYS A 179 -13.79 6.66 14.54
N GLU A 180 -12.54 6.92 14.17
CA GLU A 180 -12.19 8.16 13.50
C GLU A 180 -12.69 8.18 12.05
N PHE A 181 -12.60 7.05 11.35
CA PHE A 181 -13.24 6.88 10.05
C PHE A 181 -14.75 7.15 10.13
N THR A 182 -15.45 6.59 11.12
CA THR A 182 -16.89 6.83 11.31
C THR A 182 -17.20 8.30 11.57
N LYS A 183 -16.35 9.02 12.31
CA LYS A 183 -16.48 10.47 12.49
C LYS A 183 -16.41 11.20 11.15
N LEU A 184 -15.38 10.92 10.35
CA LEU A 184 -15.18 11.57 9.04
C LEU A 184 -16.29 11.21 8.04
N LEU A 185 -16.80 9.97 8.10
CA LEU A 185 -17.94 9.53 7.30
C LEU A 185 -19.21 10.34 7.64
N LYS A 186 -19.46 10.59 8.93
CA LYS A 186 -20.58 11.46 9.38
C LYS A 186 -20.43 12.91 8.93
N GLU A 187 -19.20 13.36 8.72
CA GLU A 187 -18.87 14.69 8.19
C GLU A 187 -18.93 14.77 6.66
N GLY A 188 -19.23 13.65 5.97
CA GLY A 188 -19.30 13.61 4.50
C GLY A 188 -17.94 13.65 3.80
N ARG A 189 -16.85 13.34 4.51
CA ARG A 189 -15.47 13.48 3.98
C ARG A 189 -15.17 12.54 2.82
N GLN A 190 -15.89 11.42 2.71
CA GLN A 190 -15.77 10.48 1.60
C GLN A 190 -16.16 11.11 0.25
N ASP A 191 -17.08 12.08 0.25
CA ASP A 191 -17.62 12.66 -0.99
C ASP A 191 -16.61 13.57 -1.71
N ILE A 192 -15.59 14.03 -0.98
CA ILE A 192 -14.52 14.91 -1.49
C ILE A 192 -13.18 14.18 -1.67
N VAL A 193 -13.18 12.85 -1.59
CA VAL A 193 -12.01 12.04 -1.98
C VAL A 193 -11.95 12.02 -3.49
N PHE A 194 -10.79 12.34 -4.07
CA PHE A 194 -10.54 12.15 -5.49
C PHE A 194 -9.51 11.04 -5.69
N ASP A 195 -9.72 10.19 -6.68
CA ASP A 195 -8.69 9.24 -7.11
C ASP A 195 -8.08 9.61 -8.46
N MET A 196 -7.14 8.79 -8.94
CA MET A 196 -6.50 9.02 -10.24
C MET A 196 -7.49 8.90 -11.40
N ASP A 197 -8.48 8.00 -11.32
CA ASP A 197 -9.54 7.90 -12.33
C ASP A 197 -10.33 9.23 -12.42
N ASP A 198 -10.70 9.83 -11.28
CA ASP A 198 -11.33 11.15 -11.24
C ASP A 198 -10.44 12.22 -11.87
N PHE A 199 -9.16 12.29 -11.49
CA PHE A 199 -8.19 13.26 -12.03
C PHE A 199 -7.98 13.15 -13.54
N MET A 200 -7.98 11.92 -14.08
CA MET A 200 -7.84 11.70 -15.51
C MET A 200 -9.08 12.16 -16.29
N HIS A 201 -10.25 12.17 -15.66
CA HIS A 201 -11.46 12.76 -16.23
C HIS A 201 -11.51 14.28 -16.07
N ASP A 202 -11.11 14.79 -14.92
CA ASP A 202 -11.09 16.20 -14.57
C ASP A 202 -9.79 16.55 -13.84
N SER A 203 -8.90 17.26 -14.55
CA SER A 203 -7.59 17.65 -14.00
C SER A 203 -7.66 18.60 -12.80
N THR A 204 -8.84 19.13 -12.45
CA THR A 204 -9.05 19.95 -11.25
C THR A 204 -9.23 19.10 -9.98
N SER A 205 -9.51 17.80 -10.11
CA SER A 205 -9.62 16.86 -9.01
C SER A 205 -8.27 16.55 -8.38
N ASP A 206 -8.08 16.94 -7.11
CA ASP A 206 -6.82 16.73 -6.38
C ASP A 206 -6.69 15.30 -5.84
N TRP A 207 -6.18 14.39 -6.67
CA TRP A 207 -5.92 12.98 -6.30
C TRP A 207 -4.97 12.81 -5.11
N ARG A 208 -4.18 13.82 -4.75
CA ARG A 208 -3.27 13.79 -3.59
C ARG A 208 -4.04 13.89 -2.28
N ASN A 209 -5.24 14.48 -2.28
CA ASN A 209 -6.11 14.61 -1.11
C ASN A 209 -5.39 15.23 0.11
N LEU A 210 -4.63 16.32 -0.08
CA LEU A 210 -3.73 16.88 0.95
C LEU A 210 -4.44 17.36 2.22
N ASN A 211 -5.71 17.77 2.10
CA ASN A 211 -6.49 18.36 3.19
C ASN A 211 -7.65 17.48 3.66
N LEU A 212 -7.57 16.16 3.42
CA LEU A 212 -8.69 15.24 3.66
C LEU A 212 -8.86 14.86 5.14
N VAL A 213 -7.77 14.71 5.91
CA VAL A 213 -7.74 14.09 7.25
C VAL A 213 -6.84 14.79 8.25
#